data_AF-A0A409VXQ2-F1
#
_entry.id   AF-A0A409VXQ2-F1
#
_cell.length_a   1.000
_cell.length_b   1.000
_cell.length_c   1.000
_cell.angle_alpha   90.00
_cell.angle_beta   90.00
_cell.angle_gamma   90.00
#
_symmetry.space_group_name_H-M   'P 1'
#
loop_
_entity.id
_entity.type
_entity.pdbx_description
1 polymer ?
#
loop_
_entity_poly.entity_id
_entity_poly.type
_entity_poly.pdbx_seq_one_letter_code
_entity_poly.pdbx_strand_id
1 'polypeptide(L)'
;MSLTWYTKSTPSVVKTSQLIEFLLAGFLKDEPFHIPQAQAYCRGEFTTWDPKITTPPGLYLLSVLLKRIFLFKCNVSMLRLTPTLTLLALPLALTRLIAFHKRERPPASVLSPLPEAVVLSAFPIAWFFGFLYYTEVPSLLFVVCTVVAAEQQYHWLAALLGLVSCTFRQTNIVWVLYAYASSQLMYLRFRRSPPDQPTRPKLHDPPALAAGPGR
;
A
#
# COMPACT_ATOMS: atom_id res chain seq x y z
N MET A 1 -12.71 -57.80 12.54
CA MET A 1 -13.49 -56.80 13.29
C MET A 1 -12.97 -55.43 12.89
N SER A 2 -13.45 -54.89 11.75
CA SER A 2 -12.98 -53.62 11.17
C SER A 2 -13.98 -52.52 11.49
N LEU A 3 -13.53 -51.50 12.23
CA LEU A 3 -14.25 -50.25 12.43
C LEU A 3 -13.92 -49.29 11.28
N THR A 4 -14.80 -49.19 10.30
CA THR A 4 -14.83 -48.09 9.33
C THR A 4 -15.53 -46.89 9.95
N TRP A 5 -14.78 -45.85 10.28
CA TRP A 5 -15.32 -44.54 10.65
C TRP A 5 -15.78 -43.79 9.40
N TYR A 6 -17.09 -43.85 9.12
CA TYR A 6 -17.73 -43.05 8.10
C TYR A 6 -18.03 -41.66 8.68
N THR A 7 -17.15 -40.68 8.46
CA THR A 7 -17.45 -39.29 8.81
C THR A 7 -18.53 -38.76 7.86
N LYS A 8 -19.79 -38.78 8.30
CA LYS A 8 -20.89 -38.05 7.66
C LYS A 8 -20.59 -36.55 7.71
N SER A 9 -20.03 -35.99 6.64
CA SER A 9 -19.97 -34.54 6.44
C SER A 9 -21.39 -34.01 6.19
N THR A 10 -21.84 -33.07 7.03
CA THR A 10 -23.17 -32.47 6.94
C THR A 10 -23.30 -31.57 5.70
N PRO A 11 -24.48 -31.51 5.05
CA PRO A 11 -24.68 -30.73 3.80
C PRO A 11 -24.41 -29.22 3.95
N SER A 12 -24.48 -28.69 5.16
CA SER A 12 -24.11 -27.30 5.50
C SER A 12 -22.62 -27.02 5.32
N VAL A 13 -21.76 -28.01 5.61
CA VAL A 13 -20.29 -27.91 5.53
C VAL A 13 -19.81 -27.98 4.08
N VAL A 14 -20.49 -28.77 3.23
CA VAL A 14 -20.19 -28.85 1.79
C VAL A 14 -20.51 -27.54 1.08
N LYS A 15 -21.64 -26.89 1.41
CA LYS A 15 -22.01 -25.57 0.87
C LYS A 15 -21.08 -24.45 1.34
N THR A 16 -20.65 -24.46 2.60
CA THR A 16 -19.67 -23.48 3.08
C THR A 16 -18.28 -23.72 2.49
N SER A 17 -17.84 -24.97 2.31
CA SER A 17 -16.59 -25.30 1.62
C SER A 17 -16.58 -24.84 0.16
N GLN A 18 -17.68 -25.05 -0.57
CA GLN A 18 -17.79 -24.59 -1.97
C GLN A 18 -17.89 -23.06 -2.07
N LEU A 19 -18.57 -22.41 -1.12
CA LEU A 19 -18.61 -20.94 -1.05
C LEU A 19 -17.21 -20.37 -0.73
N ILE A 20 -16.47 -21.01 0.17
CA ILE A 20 -15.09 -20.65 0.51
C ILE A 20 -14.16 -20.89 -0.68
N GLU A 21 -14.26 -22.02 -1.38
CA GLU A 21 -13.49 -22.26 -2.61
C GLU A 21 -13.83 -21.26 -3.71
N PHE A 22 -15.10 -20.91 -3.88
CA PHE A 22 -15.53 -19.90 -4.85
C PHE A 22 -15.03 -18.49 -4.48
N LEU A 23 -15.11 -18.12 -3.20
CA LEU A 23 -14.59 -16.84 -2.70
C LEU A 23 -13.05 -16.80 -2.82
N LEU A 24 -12.35 -17.87 -2.43
CA LEU A 24 -10.89 -18.00 -2.56
C LEU A 24 -10.45 -18.03 -4.03
N ALA A 25 -11.21 -18.67 -4.91
CA ALA A 25 -10.95 -18.66 -6.36
C ALA A 25 -11.06 -17.24 -6.94
N GLY A 26 -11.95 -16.40 -6.38
CA GLY A 26 -12.01 -14.98 -6.72
C GLY A 26 -10.77 -14.21 -6.26
N PHE A 27 -10.29 -14.45 -5.04
CA PHE A 27 -9.13 -13.75 -4.48
C PHE A 27 -7.77 -14.25 -4.97
N LEU A 28 -7.66 -15.49 -5.45
CA LEU A 28 -6.42 -16.07 -5.99
C LEU A 28 -6.29 -15.87 -7.50
N LYS A 29 -7.23 -15.14 -8.12
CA LYS A 29 -7.35 -15.03 -9.58
C LYS A 29 -6.11 -14.45 -10.26
N ASP A 30 -5.40 -13.52 -9.62
CA ASP A 30 -4.30 -12.80 -10.28
C ASP A 30 -2.94 -13.50 -10.12
N GLU A 31 -2.73 -14.30 -9.06
CA GLU A 31 -1.47 -15.02 -8.83
C GLU A 31 -1.04 -15.93 -10.00
N PRO A 32 -1.94 -16.72 -10.64
CA PRO A 32 -1.62 -17.50 -11.82
C PRO A 32 -1.07 -16.70 -13.00
N PHE A 33 -1.36 -15.39 -13.10
CA PHE A 33 -0.82 -14.51 -14.14
C PHE A 33 0.44 -13.79 -13.65
N HIS A 34 0.44 -13.28 -12.41
CA HIS A 34 1.56 -12.51 -11.86
C HIS A 34 2.81 -13.36 -11.57
N ILE A 35 2.65 -14.61 -11.13
CA ILE A 35 3.79 -15.48 -10.79
C ILE A 35 4.62 -15.85 -12.04
N PRO A 36 4.04 -16.39 -13.13
CA PRO A 36 4.82 -16.70 -14.33
C PRO A 36 5.46 -15.45 -14.95
N GLN A 37 4.75 -14.33 -14.96
CA GLN A 37 5.27 -13.04 -15.45
C GLN A 37 6.50 -12.59 -14.65
N ALA A 38 6.45 -12.66 -13.32
CA ALA A 38 7.60 -12.31 -12.48
C ALA A 38 8.78 -13.28 -12.67
N GLN A 39 8.49 -14.57 -12.87
CA GLN A 39 9.54 -15.56 -13.17
C GLN A 39 10.23 -15.30 -14.51
N ALA A 40 9.52 -14.82 -15.52
CA ALA A 40 10.12 -14.37 -16.79
C ALA A 40 11.10 -13.21 -16.56
N TYR A 41 10.70 -12.20 -15.79
CA TYR A 41 11.57 -11.09 -15.42
C TYR A 41 12.78 -11.55 -14.59
N CYS A 42 12.59 -12.52 -13.70
CA CYS A 42 13.68 -13.15 -12.96
C CYS A 42 14.71 -13.86 -13.86
N ARG A 43 14.33 -14.30 -15.06
CA ARG A 43 15.21 -14.89 -16.09
C ARG A 43 15.82 -13.84 -17.03
N GLY A 44 15.44 -12.56 -16.89
CA GLY A 44 15.90 -11.48 -17.76
C GLY A 44 15.03 -11.27 -19.01
N GLU A 45 13.88 -11.96 -19.11
CA GLU A 45 12.93 -11.84 -20.22
C GLU A 45 11.99 -10.64 -19.98
N PHE A 46 12.51 -9.43 -20.07
CA PHE A 46 11.74 -8.20 -19.79
C PHE A 46 10.73 -7.82 -20.89
N THR A 47 10.87 -8.40 -22.08
CA THR A 47 9.98 -8.15 -23.24
C THR A 47 8.73 -9.04 -23.25
N THR A 48 8.72 -10.11 -22.47
CA THR A 48 7.56 -11.01 -22.36
C THR A 48 6.49 -10.35 -21.50
N TRP A 49 5.24 -10.34 -21.96
CA TRP A 49 4.11 -9.78 -21.22
C TRP A 49 2.83 -10.60 -21.41
N ASP A 50 2.19 -11.01 -20.31
CA ASP A 50 0.87 -11.65 -20.37
C ASP A 50 -0.22 -10.59 -20.63
N PRO A 51 -1.01 -10.71 -21.72
CA PRO A 51 -2.01 -9.71 -22.10
C PRO A 51 -3.17 -9.58 -21.12
N LYS A 52 -3.35 -10.50 -20.17
CA LYS A 52 -4.39 -10.41 -19.13
C LYS A 52 -3.99 -9.47 -17.98
N ILE A 53 -2.73 -9.07 -17.90
CA ILE A 53 -2.21 -8.21 -16.85
C ILE A 53 -2.44 -6.75 -17.23
N THR A 54 -3.26 -6.07 -16.45
CA THR A 54 -3.66 -4.66 -16.65
C THR A 54 -2.91 -3.69 -15.73
N THR A 55 -2.14 -4.21 -14.78
CA THR A 55 -1.30 -3.41 -13.88
C THR A 55 0.10 -3.25 -14.44
N PRO A 56 0.81 -2.13 -14.16
CA PRO A 56 2.17 -1.95 -14.67
C PRO A 56 3.19 -2.85 -13.92
N PRO A 57 4.45 -2.93 -14.39
CA PRO A 57 5.41 -3.96 -13.95
C PRO A 57 6.04 -3.73 -12.56
N GLY A 58 5.57 -2.77 -11.76
CA GLY A 58 6.23 -2.34 -10.53
C GLY A 58 6.47 -3.47 -9.52
N LEU A 59 5.51 -4.38 -9.37
CA LEU A 59 5.66 -5.56 -8.50
C LEU A 59 6.80 -6.48 -8.96
N TYR A 60 6.93 -6.70 -10.27
CA TYR A 60 7.94 -7.59 -10.81
C TYR A 60 9.34 -6.98 -10.70
N LEU A 61 9.46 -5.67 -10.97
CA LEU A 61 10.70 -4.94 -10.79
C LEU A 61 11.15 -4.94 -9.32
N LEU A 62 10.21 -4.74 -8.39
CA LEU A 62 10.50 -4.82 -6.96
C LEU A 62 10.98 -6.23 -6.55
N SER A 63 10.33 -7.29 -7.04
CA SER A 63 10.76 -8.66 -6.79
C SER A 63 12.15 -8.93 -7.36
N VAL A 64 12.44 -8.52 -8.59
CA VAL A 64 13.78 -8.67 -9.19
C VAL A 64 14.84 -7.91 -8.39
N LEU A 65 14.51 -6.71 -7.89
CA LEU A 65 15.40 -5.95 -7.02
C LEU A 65 15.70 -6.70 -5.72
N LEU A 66 14.67 -7.21 -5.02
CA LEU A 66 14.85 -7.99 -3.80
C LEU A 66 15.64 -9.28 -4.06
N LYS A 67 15.36 -9.98 -5.17
CA LYS A 67 16.15 -11.14 -5.62
C LYS A 67 17.62 -10.79 -5.73
N ARG A 68 17.94 -9.65 -6.36
CA ARG A 68 19.32 -9.23 -6.61
C ARG A 68 20.04 -8.79 -5.35
N ILE A 69 19.35 -8.08 -4.44
CA ILE A 69 19.91 -7.63 -3.16
C ILE A 69 20.19 -8.81 -2.23
N PHE A 70 19.26 -9.75 -2.11
CA PHE A 70 19.34 -10.86 -1.15
C PHE A 70 19.83 -12.18 -1.77
N LEU A 71 20.17 -12.20 -3.06
CA LEU A 71 20.64 -13.36 -3.83
C LEU A 71 19.70 -14.59 -3.73
N PHE A 72 18.40 -14.35 -3.61
CA PHE A 72 17.40 -15.42 -3.51
C PHE A 72 17.13 -16.10 -4.85
N LYS A 73 16.72 -17.37 -4.79
CA LYS A 73 16.13 -18.07 -5.93
C LYS A 73 14.73 -17.53 -6.18
N CYS A 74 14.37 -17.34 -7.45
CA CYS A 74 13.03 -16.87 -7.83
C CYS A 74 12.04 -18.03 -7.78
N ASN A 75 11.39 -18.20 -6.63
CA ASN A 75 10.32 -19.16 -6.40
C ASN A 75 9.08 -18.44 -5.83
N VAL A 76 7.96 -19.14 -5.72
CA VAL A 76 6.70 -18.54 -5.25
C VAL A 76 6.83 -17.94 -3.84
N SER A 77 7.56 -18.60 -2.94
CA SER A 77 7.77 -18.09 -1.57
C SER A 77 8.51 -16.76 -1.56
N MET A 78 9.55 -16.62 -2.38
CA MET A 78 10.31 -15.37 -2.52
C MET A 78 9.48 -14.27 -3.18
N LEU A 79 8.64 -14.61 -4.15
CA LEU A 79 7.70 -13.66 -4.75
C LEU A 79 6.71 -13.16 -3.68
N ARG A 80 6.04 -14.05 -2.95
CA ARG A 80 5.12 -13.69 -1.86
C ARG A 80 5.78 -12.93 -0.72
N LEU A 81 7.07 -13.18 -0.45
CA LEU A 81 7.85 -12.41 0.51
C LEU A 81 7.90 -10.91 0.14
N THR A 82 7.80 -10.56 -1.14
CA THR A 82 7.87 -9.17 -1.60
C THR A 82 6.73 -8.31 -1.01
N PRO A 83 5.44 -8.64 -1.24
CA PRO A 83 4.33 -7.98 -0.53
C PRO A 83 4.42 -8.10 0.99
N THR A 84 4.87 -9.23 1.52
CA THR A 84 4.98 -9.42 2.98
C THR A 84 5.96 -8.44 3.60
N LEU A 85 7.13 -8.22 2.98
CA LEU A 85 8.09 -7.22 3.45
C LEU A 85 7.51 -5.80 3.39
N THR A 86 6.73 -5.49 2.35
CA THR A 86 6.03 -4.19 2.29
C THR A 86 4.94 -4.05 3.35
N LEU A 87 4.25 -5.14 3.70
CA LEU A 87 3.27 -5.17 4.80
C LEU A 87 3.97 -4.90 6.14
N LEU A 88 5.14 -5.51 6.37
CA LEU A 88 5.94 -5.29 7.58
C LEU A 88 6.50 -3.87 7.68
N ALA A 89 6.75 -3.21 6.53
CA ALA A 89 7.20 -1.81 6.48
C ALA A 89 6.04 -0.80 6.61
N LEU A 90 4.82 -1.17 6.24
CA LEU A 90 3.62 -0.32 6.29
C LEU A 90 3.38 0.37 7.64
N PRO A 91 3.47 -0.30 8.81
CA PRO A 91 3.23 0.38 10.09
C PRO A 91 4.27 1.48 10.38
N LEU A 92 5.47 1.40 9.81
CA LEU A 92 6.50 2.45 9.96
C LEU A 92 6.08 3.71 9.19
N ALA A 93 5.57 3.53 7.96
CA ALA A 93 5.08 4.64 7.14
C ALA A 93 3.80 5.26 7.73
N LEU A 94 2.85 4.42 8.16
CA LEU A 94 1.62 4.87 8.81
C LEU A 94 1.90 5.59 10.13
N THR A 95 2.91 5.18 10.90
CA THR A 95 3.33 5.89 12.12
C THR A 95 3.67 7.35 11.83
N ARG A 96 4.40 7.61 10.73
CA ARG A 96 4.74 8.98 10.32
C ARG A 96 3.50 9.77 9.89
N LEU A 97 2.59 9.14 9.16
CA LEU A 97 1.34 9.77 8.73
C LEU A 97 0.44 10.14 9.92
N ILE A 98 0.25 9.21 10.87
CA ILE A 98 -0.56 9.42 12.07
C ILE A 98 0.06 10.50 12.95
N ALA A 99 1.35 10.43 13.23
CA ALA A 99 2.05 11.44 14.02
C ALA A 99 1.90 12.84 13.40
N PHE A 100 2.01 12.94 12.07
CA PHE A 100 1.78 14.19 11.35
C PHE A 100 0.34 14.70 11.54
N HIS A 101 -0.67 13.84 11.37
CA HIS A 101 -2.07 14.23 11.47
C HIS A 101 -2.48 14.61 12.91
N LYS A 102 -1.96 13.89 13.92
CA LYS A 102 -2.12 14.22 15.34
C LYS A 102 -1.29 15.43 15.78
N ARG A 103 -0.36 15.90 14.94
CA ARG A 103 0.63 16.95 15.25
C ARG A 103 1.51 16.60 16.44
N GLU A 104 1.81 15.31 16.56
CA GLU A 104 2.69 14.76 17.60
C GLU A 104 4.06 14.49 17.00
N ARG A 105 5.10 14.50 17.84
CA ARG A 105 6.42 14.07 17.39
C ARG A 105 6.40 12.56 17.17
N PRO A 106 6.90 12.06 16.03
CA PRO A 106 7.03 10.64 15.82
C PRO A 106 8.00 10.04 16.86
N PRO A 107 7.88 8.74 17.17
CA PRO A 107 8.80 8.05 18.07
C PRO A 107 10.26 8.25 17.66
N ALA A 108 11.17 8.33 18.65
CA ALA A 108 12.60 8.52 18.40
C ALA A 108 13.22 7.36 17.61
N SER A 109 12.76 6.13 17.89
CA SER A 109 13.15 4.94 17.14
C SER A 109 12.23 4.74 15.94
N VAL A 110 12.80 4.66 14.75
CA VAL A 110 12.06 4.41 13.50
C VAL A 110 11.38 3.05 13.52
N LEU A 111 11.97 2.06 14.20
CA LEU A 111 11.46 0.68 14.27
C LEU A 111 10.48 0.47 15.44
N SER A 112 9.96 1.55 16.02
CA SER A 112 8.94 1.52 17.07
C SER A 112 7.64 2.12 16.51
N PRO A 113 6.84 1.35 15.75
CA PRO A 113 5.59 1.85 15.21
C PRO A 113 4.57 2.12 16.31
N LEU A 114 3.69 3.10 16.06
CA LEU A 114 2.53 3.36 16.92
C LEU A 114 1.58 2.15 16.92
N PRO A 115 0.96 1.80 18.06
CA PRO A 115 -0.03 0.73 18.12
C PRO A 115 -1.17 0.90 17.08
N GLU A 116 -1.63 2.13 16.86
CA GLU A 116 -2.66 2.42 15.86
C GLU A 116 -2.19 2.10 14.43
N ALA A 117 -0.92 2.36 14.12
CA ALA A 117 -0.34 2.04 12.82
C ALA A 117 -0.23 0.51 12.61
N VAL A 118 0.07 -0.24 13.68
CA VAL A 118 0.09 -1.71 13.65
C VAL A 118 -1.33 -2.24 13.43
N VAL A 119 -2.32 -1.72 14.15
CA VAL A 119 -3.74 -2.11 13.99
C VAL A 119 -4.23 -1.83 12.58
N LEU A 120 -3.91 -0.66 12.01
CA LEU A 120 -4.27 -0.32 10.62
C LEU A 120 -3.58 -1.24 9.60
N SER A 121 -2.32 -1.61 9.84
CA SER A 121 -1.60 -2.54 8.95
C SER A 121 -2.11 -3.98 9.07
N ALA A 122 -2.58 -4.37 10.25
CA ALA A 122 -3.22 -5.66 10.51
C ALA A 122 -4.69 -5.69 10.08
N PHE A 123 -5.21 -4.61 9.47
CA PHE A 123 -6.57 -4.60 8.95
C PHE A 123 -6.77 -5.77 7.99
N PRO A 124 -7.88 -6.54 8.09
CA PRO A 124 -8.00 -7.84 7.43
C PRO A 124 -7.69 -7.83 5.94
N ILE A 125 -8.02 -6.74 5.24
CA ILE A 125 -7.76 -6.57 3.81
C ILE A 125 -6.26 -6.45 3.52
N ALA A 126 -5.54 -5.57 4.24
CA ALA A 126 -4.11 -5.37 4.05
C ALA A 126 -3.32 -6.61 4.47
N TRP A 127 -3.70 -7.23 5.59
CA TRP A 127 -3.13 -8.48 6.05
C TRP A 127 -3.27 -9.59 5.00
N PHE A 128 -4.48 -9.78 4.48
CA PHE A 128 -4.76 -10.80 3.46
C PHE A 128 -3.90 -10.62 2.19
N PHE A 129 -3.90 -9.41 1.61
CA PHE A 129 -3.11 -9.15 0.40
C PHE A 129 -1.60 -9.08 0.63
N GLY A 130 -1.14 -8.96 1.89
CA GLY A 130 0.29 -8.97 2.20
C GLY A 130 0.95 -10.34 2.10
N PHE A 131 0.17 -11.43 2.07
CA PHE A 131 0.70 -12.80 1.89
C PHE A 131 0.50 -13.37 0.49
N LEU A 132 -0.27 -12.68 -0.35
CA LEU A 132 -0.46 -13.04 -1.75
C LEU A 132 0.46 -12.20 -2.64
N TYR A 133 0.86 -12.74 -3.79
CA TYR A 133 1.72 -12.01 -4.73
C TYR A 133 0.95 -10.95 -5.54
N TYR A 134 0.47 -9.92 -4.84
CA TYR A 134 -0.38 -8.86 -5.37
C TYR A 134 0.28 -7.48 -5.25
N THR A 135 -0.21 -6.53 -6.05
CA THR A 135 0.31 -5.15 -6.09
C THR A 135 -0.24 -4.25 -4.98
N GLU A 136 -1.32 -4.66 -4.28
CA GLU A 136 -2.07 -3.83 -3.32
C GLU A 136 -1.22 -3.27 -2.18
N VAL A 137 -0.50 -4.12 -1.45
CA VAL A 137 0.25 -3.68 -0.25
C VAL A 137 1.49 -2.85 -0.61
N PRO A 138 2.33 -3.25 -1.59
CA PRO A 138 3.39 -2.37 -2.09
C PRO A 138 2.85 -1.01 -2.58
N SER A 139 1.74 -1.03 -3.32
CA SER A 139 1.04 0.16 -3.79
C SER A 139 0.66 1.09 -2.63
N LEU A 140 -0.02 0.55 -1.61
CA LEU A 140 -0.45 1.29 -0.43
C LEU A 140 0.75 1.90 0.32
N LEU A 141 1.82 1.12 0.52
CA LEU A 141 3.03 1.60 1.20
C LEU A 141 3.61 2.83 0.48
N PHE A 142 3.81 2.75 -0.85
CA PHE A 142 4.39 3.86 -1.60
C PHE A 142 3.44 5.07 -1.68
N VAL A 143 2.13 4.87 -1.73
CA VAL A 143 1.15 5.97 -1.60
C VAL A 143 1.28 6.67 -0.24
N VAL A 144 1.31 5.92 0.86
CA VAL A 144 1.48 6.49 2.20
C VAL A 144 2.81 7.25 2.30
N CYS A 145 3.91 6.68 1.82
CA CYS A 145 5.21 7.34 1.81
C CYS A 145 5.21 8.62 0.96
N THR A 146 4.47 8.63 -0.16
CA THR A 146 4.28 9.82 -1.01
C THR A 146 3.60 10.95 -0.24
N VAL A 147 2.49 10.64 0.44
CA VAL A 147 1.76 11.61 1.27
C VAL A 147 2.66 12.12 2.40
N VAL A 148 3.35 11.23 3.12
CA VAL A 148 4.26 11.62 4.21
C VAL A 148 5.39 12.53 3.71
N ALA A 149 6.00 12.22 2.58
CA ALA A 149 7.06 13.06 2.00
C ALA A 149 6.53 14.44 1.56
N ALA A 150 5.34 14.50 0.97
CA ALA A 150 4.70 15.75 0.55
C ALA A 150 4.38 16.65 1.75
N GLU A 151 3.82 16.07 2.81
CA GLU A 151 3.50 16.78 4.05
C GLU A 151 4.76 17.32 4.77
N GLN A 152 5.87 16.60 4.68
CA GLN A 152 7.18 17.04 5.18
C GLN A 152 7.92 18.03 4.25
N GLN A 153 7.27 18.49 3.18
CA GLN A 153 7.84 19.41 2.17
C GLN A 153 8.99 18.82 1.34
N TYR A 154 9.19 17.49 1.36
CA TYR A 154 10.14 16.79 0.49
C TYR A 154 9.50 16.49 -0.88
N HIS A 155 9.16 17.53 -1.63
CA HIS A 155 8.36 17.43 -2.86
C HIS A 155 9.00 16.56 -3.95
N TRP A 156 10.32 16.58 -4.10
CA TRP A 156 11.03 15.70 -5.04
C TRP A 156 10.93 14.23 -4.66
N LEU A 157 11.08 13.92 -3.37
CA LEU A 157 10.94 12.56 -2.86
C LEU A 157 9.49 12.09 -2.99
N ALA A 158 8.52 12.97 -2.69
CA ALA A 158 7.11 12.68 -2.89
C ALA A 158 6.79 12.37 -4.35
N ALA A 159 7.29 13.16 -5.30
CA ALA A 159 7.12 12.90 -6.72
C ALA A 159 7.73 11.56 -7.14
N LEU A 160 8.95 11.25 -6.69
CA LEU A 160 9.61 9.98 -6.99
C LEU A 160 8.83 8.78 -6.43
N LEU A 161 8.46 8.81 -5.15
CA LEU A 161 7.69 7.75 -4.50
C LEU A 161 6.30 7.61 -5.13
N GLY A 162 5.69 8.73 -5.54
CA GLY A 162 4.41 8.77 -6.22
C GLY A 162 4.48 8.11 -7.59
N LEU A 163 5.52 8.41 -8.38
CA LEU A 163 5.79 7.75 -9.66
C LEU A 163 6.01 6.25 -9.47
N VAL A 164 6.80 5.84 -8.47
CA VAL A 164 6.98 4.42 -8.14
C VAL A 164 5.64 3.78 -7.76
N SER A 165 4.79 4.48 -6.99
CA SER A 165 3.44 4.00 -6.65
C SER A 165 2.60 3.74 -7.91
N CYS A 166 2.69 4.60 -8.92
CA CYS A 166 1.99 4.46 -10.19
C CYS A 166 2.44 3.22 -10.99
N THR A 167 3.68 2.75 -10.79
CA THR A 167 4.16 1.50 -11.42
C THR A 167 3.50 0.25 -10.83
N PHE A 168 2.94 0.30 -9.61
CA PHE A 168 2.13 -0.79 -9.09
C PHE A 168 0.70 -0.72 -9.63
N ARG A 169 0.12 0.48 -9.68
CA ARG A 169 -1.23 0.71 -10.21
C ARG A 169 -1.35 2.09 -10.84
N GLN A 170 -1.86 2.15 -12.06
CA GLN A 170 -2.09 3.40 -12.81
C GLN A 170 -3.01 4.37 -12.04
N THR A 171 -4.01 3.83 -11.35
CA THR A 171 -4.99 4.58 -10.56
C THR A 171 -4.37 5.36 -9.39
N ASN A 172 -3.14 5.05 -8.99
CA ASN A 172 -2.45 5.77 -7.91
C ASN A 172 -2.12 7.21 -8.25
N ILE A 173 -2.23 7.62 -9.52
CA ILE A 173 -2.09 9.03 -9.91
C ILE A 173 -3.02 9.94 -9.10
N VAL A 174 -4.21 9.46 -8.73
CA VAL A 174 -5.17 10.19 -7.89
C VAL A 174 -4.56 10.52 -6.52
N TRP A 175 -3.81 9.59 -5.93
CA TRP A 175 -3.17 9.79 -4.64
C TRP A 175 -1.96 10.73 -4.71
N VAL A 176 -1.25 10.76 -5.84
CA VAL A 176 -0.18 11.73 -6.07
C VAL A 176 -0.75 13.15 -6.15
N LEU A 177 -1.87 13.33 -6.87
CA LEU A 177 -2.58 14.61 -6.93
C LEU A 177 -3.13 15.02 -5.55
N TYR A 178 -3.66 14.06 -4.80
CA TYR A 178 -4.11 14.28 -3.42
C TYR A 178 -2.96 14.74 -2.52
N ALA A 179 -1.81 14.06 -2.55
CA ALA A 179 -0.64 14.42 -1.76
C ALA A 179 -0.15 15.84 -2.09
N TYR A 180 -0.11 16.18 -3.38
CA TYR A 180 0.19 17.54 -3.82
C TYR A 180 -0.82 18.55 -3.25
N ALA A 181 -2.12 18.35 -3.49
CA ALA A 181 -3.17 19.27 -3.04
C ALA A 181 -3.17 19.46 -1.51
N SER A 182 -3.06 18.36 -0.75
CA SER A 182 -2.98 18.38 0.71
C SER A 182 -1.77 19.17 1.20
N SER A 183 -0.59 18.94 0.61
CA SER A 183 0.64 19.66 0.98
C SER A 183 0.53 21.18 0.73
N GLN A 184 -0.07 21.58 -0.39
CA GLN A 184 -0.28 22.99 -0.72
C GLN A 184 -1.32 23.64 0.20
N LEU A 185 -2.40 22.92 0.50
CA LEU A 185 -3.43 23.36 1.45
C LEU A 185 -2.81 23.61 2.83
N MET A 186 -2.01 22.65 3.32
CA MET A 186 -1.33 22.74 4.61
C MET A 186 -0.34 23.92 4.62
N TYR A 187 0.43 24.10 3.55
CA TYR A 187 1.34 25.23 3.40
C TYR A 187 0.58 26.57 3.43
N LEU A 188 -0.50 26.73 2.66
CA LEU A 188 -1.26 27.98 2.61
C LEU A 188 -1.98 28.31 3.92
N ARG A 189 -2.40 27.29 4.68
CA ARG A 189 -3.05 27.45 5.99
C ARG A 189 -2.06 27.85 7.09
N PHE A 190 -0.87 27.26 7.09
CA PHE A 190 0.11 27.42 8.18
C PHE A 190 1.37 28.20 7.82
N ARG A 191 1.46 28.80 6.62
CA ARG A 191 2.62 29.64 6.26
C ARG A 191 2.83 30.75 7.27
N ARG A 192 4.09 30.90 7.70
CA ARG A 192 4.54 32.02 8.53
C ARG A 192 4.93 33.18 7.62
N SER A 193 4.65 34.41 8.07
CA SER A 193 5.14 35.61 7.40
C SER A 193 6.56 35.90 7.91
N PRO A 194 7.51 36.25 7.03
CA PRO A 194 8.82 36.74 7.47
C PRO A 194 8.65 37.96 8.39
N PRO A 195 9.54 38.16 9.38
CA PRO A 195 9.43 39.27 10.34
C PRO A 195 9.42 40.66 9.68
N ASP A 196 10.12 40.82 8.55
CA ASP A 196 10.22 42.10 7.80
C ASP A 196 9.21 42.25 6.66
N GLN A 197 8.19 41.39 6.55
CA GLN A 197 7.19 41.47 5.48
C GLN A 197 5.76 41.57 6.03
N PRO A 198 4.86 42.25 5.31
CA PRO A 198 3.45 42.30 5.68
C PRO A 198 2.87 40.89 5.81
N THR A 199 1.91 40.73 6.73
CA THR A 199 1.28 39.45 7.00
C THR A 199 0.65 38.90 5.74
N ARG A 200 1.17 37.76 5.28
CA ARG A 200 0.68 37.11 4.08
C ARG A 200 -0.72 36.55 4.32
N PRO A 201 -1.65 36.67 3.36
CA PRO A 201 -3.00 36.13 3.52
C PRO A 201 -2.94 34.62 3.77
N LYS A 202 -3.65 34.14 4.79
CA LYS A 202 -3.79 32.71 5.09
C LYS A 202 -5.10 32.21 4.50
N LEU A 203 -5.13 30.96 4.08
CA LEU A 203 -6.37 30.36 3.60
C LEU A 203 -7.39 30.28 4.74
N HIS A 204 -8.55 30.91 4.53
CA HIS A 204 -9.66 30.87 5.47
C HIS A 204 -10.42 29.54 5.29
N ASP A 205 -10.27 28.64 6.25
CA ASP A 205 -10.88 27.31 6.26
C ASP A 205 -11.54 27.06 7.64
N PRO A 206 -12.79 27.52 7.83
CA PRO A 206 -13.52 27.31 9.07
C PRO A 206 -13.86 25.83 9.22
N PRO A 207 -14.04 25.32 10.46
CA PRO A 207 -14.45 23.93 10.67
C PRO A 207 -15.71 23.61 9.86
N ALA A 208 -15.77 22.44 9.21
CA ALA A 208 -16.94 22.03 8.43
C ALA A 208 -18.25 22.05 9.24
N LEU A 209 -18.16 21.86 10.56
CA LEU A 209 -19.29 21.98 11.49
C LEU A 209 -19.88 23.39 11.58
N ALA A 210 -19.13 24.41 11.16
CA ALA A 210 -19.59 25.80 11.09
C ALA A 210 -20.23 26.13 9.72
N ALA A 211 -20.28 25.19 8.77
CA ALA A 211 -20.95 25.39 7.50
C ALA A 211 -22.48 25.36 7.69
N GLY A 212 -23.12 26.51 7.53
CA GLY A 212 -24.58 26.65 7.47
C GLY A 212 -25.05 26.98 6.05
N PRO A 213 -26.36 26.81 5.74
CA PRO A 213 -26.91 27.32 4.49
C PRO A 213 -26.60 28.81 4.38
N GLY A 214 -26.00 29.21 3.25
CA GLY A 214 -25.66 30.61 2.99
C GLY A 214 -26.92 31.47 3.11
N ARG A 215 -26.83 32.56 3.88
CA ARG A 215 -27.88 33.56 3.94
C ARG A 215 -28.02 34.27 2.60
#